data_AF-A0A4Z2E7Y4-F1
#
_entry.id   AF-A0A4Z2E7Y4-F1
#
_cell.length_a   1.000
_cell.length_b   1.000
_cell.length_c   1.000
_cell.angle_alpha   90.00
_cell.angle_beta   90.00
_cell.angle_gamma   90.00
#
_symmetry.space_group_name_H-M   'P 1'
#
loop_
_entity.id
_entity.type
_entity.pdbx_description
1 polymer ?
#
loop_
_entity_poly.entity_id
_entity_poly.type
_entity_poly.pdbx_seq_one_letter_code
_entity_poly.pdbx_strand_id
1 'polypeptide(L)'
;MFFRGGRRLRYFNMPFGSGVTKCPGRFFAVYEIKQFLTLVLCYFEMELLDPAIKVPPLDQSRAGLGILQPTYDVDFRYKLKSNY
;
A
#
# COMPACT_ATOMS: atom_id res chain seq x y z
N MET A 1 -19.43 3.12 -6.86
CA MET A 1 -19.58 1.78 -7.50
C MET A 1 -19.05 1.89 -8.92
N PHE A 2 -18.24 0.94 -9.40
CA PHE A 2 -17.57 1.05 -10.70
C PHE A 2 -18.41 0.46 -11.84
N PHE A 3 -18.50 1.19 -12.96
CA PHE A 3 -19.27 0.81 -14.15
C PHE A 3 -18.39 0.94 -15.40
N ARG A 4 -18.66 0.11 -16.42
CA ARG A 4 -18.09 0.24 -17.77
C ARG A 4 -19.20 0.00 -18.78
N GLY A 5 -19.49 0.99 -19.63
CA GLY A 5 -20.56 0.90 -20.63
C GLY A 5 -21.94 0.58 -20.03
N GLY A 6 -22.31 1.23 -18.92
CA GLY A 6 -23.60 1.01 -18.24
C GLY A 6 -23.70 -0.29 -17.43
N ARG A 7 -22.70 -1.17 -17.48
CA ARG A 7 -22.67 -2.43 -16.71
C ARG A 7 -21.83 -2.29 -15.44
N ARG A 8 -22.37 -2.79 -14.32
CA ARG A 8 -21.66 -2.83 -13.03
C ARG A 8 -20.50 -3.83 -13.08
N LEU A 9 -19.31 -3.40 -12.69
CA LEU A 9 -18.13 -4.25 -12.63
C LEU A 9 -18.12 -5.05 -11.31
N ARG A 10 -18.12 -6.38 -11.42
CA ARG A 10 -18.03 -7.28 -10.26
C ARG A 10 -16.63 -7.32 -9.65
N TYR A 11 -15.60 -7.24 -10.48
CA TYR A 11 -14.19 -7.35 -10.10
C TYR A 11 -13.43 -6.08 -10.47
N PHE A 12 -13.80 -4.97 -9.85
CA PHE A 12 -13.21 -3.65 -10.14
C PHE A 12 -11.85 -3.42 -9.48
N ASN A 13 -11.52 -4.18 -8.43
CA ASN A 13 -10.24 -4.12 -7.72
C ASN A 13 -9.82 -5.54 -7.32
N MET A 14 -8.65 -6.00 -7.78
CA MET A 14 -8.18 -7.38 -7.60
C MET A 14 -6.72 -7.50 -7.15
N PRO A 15 -6.24 -6.75 -6.14
CA PRO A 15 -4.84 -6.83 -5.70
C PRO A 15 -4.49 -8.19 -5.08
N PHE A 16 -5.49 -8.93 -4.61
CA PHE A 16 -5.37 -10.27 -4.03
C PHE A 16 -5.85 -11.37 -4.98
N GLY A 17 -6.04 -11.08 -6.27
CA GLY A 17 -6.60 -12.03 -7.23
C GLY A 17 -8.12 -12.25 -7.09
N SER A 18 -8.65 -13.28 -7.75
CA SER A 18 -10.08 -13.61 -7.78
C SER A 18 -10.31 -15.12 -7.91
N GLY A 19 -11.55 -15.58 -7.68
CA GLY A 19 -11.88 -17.00 -7.78
C GLY A 19 -10.99 -17.91 -6.93
N VAL A 20 -10.55 -19.02 -7.52
CA VAL A 20 -9.69 -20.04 -6.89
C VAL A 20 -8.23 -19.61 -6.73
N THR A 21 -7.79 -18.59 -7.48
CA THR A 21 -6.43 -18.01 -7.40
C THR A 21 -6.38 -16.78 -6.50
N LYS A 22 -7.41 -16.56 -5.67
CA LYS A 22 -7.44 -15.47 -4.69
C LYS A 22 -6.55 -15.80 -3.50
N CYS A 23 -5.72 -14.86 -3.08
CA CYS A 23 -4.84 -15.00 -1.92
C CYS A 23 -5.65 -15.40 -0.66
N PRO A 24 -5.32 -16.55 -0.03
CA PRO A 24 -6.00 -16.99 1.19
C PRO A 24 -5.64 -16.10 2.38
N GLY A 25 -4.41 -15.58 2.44
CA GLY A 25 -3.91 -14.71 3.50
C GLY A 25 -4.40 -13.25 3.44
N ARG A 26 -5.23 -12.86 2.46
CA ARG A 26 -5.65 -11.45 2.24
C ARG A 26 -6.22 -10.76 3.48
N PHE A 27 -6.93 -11.51 4.34
CA PHE A 27 -7.50 -10.93 5.56
C PHE A 27 -6.41 -10.62 6.57
N PHE A 28 -5.50 -11.58 6.77
CA PHE A 28 -4.32 -11.40 7.62
C PHE A 28 -3.44 -10.26 7.13
N ALA A 29 -3.12 -10.22 5.83
CA ALA A 29 -2.33 -9.13 5.23
C ALA A 29 -2.96 -7.76 5.47
N VAL A 30 -4.30 -7.63 5.35
CA VAL A 30 -5.00 -6.38 5.67
C VAL A 30 -4.92 -6.04 7.17
N TYR A 31 -5.00 -7.03 8.06
CA TYR A 31 -4.85 -6.80 9.49
C TYR A 31 -3.43 -6.36 9.87
N GLU A 32 -2.41 -6.98 9.30
CA GLU A 32 -1.01 -6.59 9.54
C GLU A 32 -0.72 -5.17 9.04
N ILE A 33 -1.16 -4.82 7.82
CA ILE A 33 -1.01 -3.45 7.30
C ILE A 33 -1.71 -2.44 8.22
N LYS A 34 -2.92 -2.75 8.69
CA LYS A 34 -3.64 -1.88 9.62
C LYS A 34 -2.92 -1.75 10.97
N GLN A 35 -2.45 -2.86 11.54
CA GLN A 35 -1.72 -2.85 12.82
C GLN A 35 -0.44 -2.04 12.70
N PHE A 36 0.34 -2.26 11.64
CA PHE A 36 1.56 -1.49 11.37
C PHE A 36 1.26 0.01 11.24
N LEU A 37 0.28 0.40 10.42
CA LEU A 37 -0.10 1.81 10.27
C LEU A 37 -0.59 2.42 11.59
N THR A 38 -1.38 1.69 12.39
CA THR A 38 -1.80 2.14 13.71
C THR A 38 -0.59 2.40 14.61
N LEU A 39 0.35 1.46 14.70
CA LEU A 39 1.56 1.63 15.51
C LEU A 39 2.38 2.83 15.02
N VAL A 40 2.62 2.92 13.72
CA VAL A 40 3.41 4.01 13.14
C VAL A 40 2.74 5.38 13.40
N LEU A 41 1.45 5.51 13.09
CA LEU A 41 0.74 6.79 13.22
C LEU A 41 0.45 7.18 14.67
N CYS A 42 0.23 6.21 15.56
CA CYS A 42 0.01 6.49 16.99
C CYS A 42 1.30 6.88 17.69
N TYR A 43 2.39 6.13 17.48
CA TYR A 43 3.60 6.26 18.30
C TYR A 43 4.68 7.17 17.69
N PHE A 44 4.68 7.44 16.38
CA PHE A 44 5.76 8.17 15.75
C PHE A 44 5.30 9.50 15.12
N GLU A 45 6.16 10.52 15.21
CA GLU A 45 6.14 11.67 14.31
C GLU A 45 7.03 11.33 13.12
N MET A 46 6.53 11.52 11.90
CA MET A 46 7.27 11.20 10.67
C MET A 46 7.18 12.34 9.67
N GLU A 47 8.29 12.62 9.01
CA GLU A 47 8.40 13.66 7.99
C GLU A 47 9.30 13.17 6.84
N LEU A 48 8.92 13.49 5.60
CA LEU A 48 9.79 13.29 4.45
C LEU A 48 11.02 14.19 4.58
N LEU A 49 12.20 13.70 4.19
CA LEU A 49 13.40 14.55 4.19
C LEU A 49 13.31 15.67 3.14
N ASP A 50 12.70 15.38 2.00
CA ASP A 50 12.32 16.34 0.97
C ASP A 50 10.79 16.35 0.80
N PRO A 51 10.08 17.37 1.31
CA PRO A 51 8.64 17.49 1.16
C PRO A 51 8.16 17.67 -0.29
N ALA A 52 9.05 18.08 -1.20
CA ALA A 52 8.76 18.27 -2.62
C ALA A 52 9.13 17.04 -3.47
N ILE A 53 9.60 15.95 -2.85
CA ILE A 53 10.01 14.76 -3.57
C ILE A 53 8.86 14.18 -4.38
N LYS A 54 9.16 13.81 -5.63
CA LYS A 54 8.18 13.17 -6.51
C LYS A 54 8.03 11.70 -6.14
N VAL A 55 6.81 11.18 -6.33
CA VAL A 55 6.53 9.74 -6.19
C VAL A 55 7.47 8.96 -7.11
N PRO A 56 8.24 7.98 -6.60
CA PRO A 56 9.10 7.17 -7.43
C PRO A 56 8.30 6.41 -8.49
N PRO A 57 8.83 6.26 -9.71
CA PRO A 57 8.30 5.31 -10.68
C PRO A 57 8.23 3.89 -10.11
N LEU A 58 7.32 3.08 -10.65
CA LEU A 58 7.21 1.67 -10.29
C LEU A 58 8.15 0.82 -11.15
N ASP A 59 8.91 -0.06 -10.49
CA ASP A 59 9.81 -1.00 -11.17
C ASP A 59 9.01 -2.04 -11.99
N GLN A 60 9.01 -1.84 -13.31
CA GLN A 60 8.28 -2.70 -14.26
C GLN A 60 8.96 -4.05 -14.48
N SER A 61 10.21 -4.25 -14.07
CA SER A 61 10.87 -5.55 -14.18
C SER A 61 10.16 -6.64 -13.34
N ARG A 62 9.35 -6.21 -12.36
CA ARG A 62 8.56 -7.06 -11.47
C ARG A 62 7.09 -7.19 -11.86
N ALA A 63 6.70 -6.70 -13.05
CA ALA A 63 5.33 -6.79 -13.53
C ALA A 63 4.82 -8.23 -13.53
N GLY A 64 3.63 -8.45 -12.96
CA GLY A 64 3.01 -9.77 -12.81
C GLY A 64 3.31 -10.48 -11.48
N LEU A 65 4.25 -9.97 -10.66
CA LEU A 65 4.62 -10.58 -9.38
C LEU A 65 3.84 -10.04 -8.16
N GLY A 66 2.89 -9.11 -8.38
CA GLY A 66 2.05 -8.54 -7.31
C GLY A 66 2.22 -7.03 -7.17
N ILE A 67 2.36 -6.55 -5.92
CA ILE A 67 2.58 -5.12 -5.63
C ILE A 67 3.95 -4.70 -6.15
N LEU A 68 3.98 -3.67 -7.00
CA LEU A 68 5.23 -3.16 -7.57
C LEU A 68 5.98 -2.32 -6.54
N GLN A 69 7.30 -2.51 -6.53
CA GLN A 69 8.22 -1.73 -5.72
C GLN A 69 8.56 -0.41 -6.43
N PRO A 70 8.92 0.65 -5.68
CA PRO A 70 9.46 1.85 -6.29
C PRO A 70 10.86 1.57 -6.89
N THR A 71 11.26 2.35 -7.90
CA THR A 71 12.60 2.24 -8.50
C THR A 71 13.73 2.75 -7.60
N TYR A 72 13.39 3.55 -6.59
CA TYR A 72 14.31 4.06 -5.57
C TYR A 72 13.53 4.37 -4.29
N ASP A 73 14.22 4.32 -3.15
CA ASP A 73 13.63 4.61 -1.84
C ASP A 73 13.38 6.11 -1.62
N VAL A 74 12.45 6.43 -0.75
CA VAL A 74 12.16 7.80 -0.31
C VAL A 74 12.57 7.94 1.14
N ASP A 75 13.55 8.81 1.39
CA ASP A 75 14.04 9.05 2.73
C ASP A 75 13.02 9.84 3.57
N PHE A 76 12.83 9.36 4.79
CA PHE A 76 12.01 10.02 5.80
C PHE A 76 12.69 9.91 7.16
N ARG A 77 12.39 10.85 8.05
CA ARG A 77 12.80 10.78 9.46
C ARG A 77 11.60 10.41 10.31
N TYR A 78 11.87 9.72 11.41
CA TYR A 78 10.85 9.42 12.41
C TYR A 78 11.44 9.58 13.81
N LYS A 79 10.58 9.92 14.77
CA LYS A 79 10.92 9.89 16.20
C LYS A 79 9.71 9.44 17.01
N LEU A 80 9.95 8.82 18.16
CA LEU A 80 8.88 8.47 19.08
C LEU A 80 8.22 9.75 19.61
N LYS A 81 6.89 9.76 19.71
CA LYS A 81 6.14 10.87 20.32
C LYS A 81 6.45 10.94 21.81
N SER A 82 6.63 12.17 22.31
CA SER A 82 6.97 12.43 23.71
C SER A 82 5.80 12.26 24.69
N ASN A 83 4.57 12.06 24.21
CA ASN A 83 3.36 12.03 25.03
C ASN A 83 2.97 10.60 25.46
N TYR A 84 3.90 9.90 26.09
CA TYR A 84 3.63 8.70 26.90
C TYR A 84 4.18 8.92 28.32
#